data_AF-A0A946MB31-F1
#
_entry.id   AF-A0A946MB31-F1
#
_cell.length_a   1.000
_cell.length_b   1.000
_cell.length_c   1.000
_cell.angle_alpha   90.00
_cell.angle_beta   90.00
_cell.angle_gamma   90.00
#
_symmetry.space_group_name_H-M   'P 1'
#
loop_
_entity.id
_entity.type
_entity.pdbx_description
1 polymer ?
#
loop_
_entity_poly.entity_id
_entity_poly.type
_entity_poly.pdbx_seq_one_letter_code
_entity_poly.pdbx_strand_id
1 'polypeptide(L)'
;KGQVNHQSALALYNGMIHNFRHFNFQGAIWYQGESNRGDGMMYYEKKRALVNGWRDVFSNPDMPFLFVQLAPYTYGGSVTALPEIWEAQTAALQIKNTGMAVTVDIGNIKNIHPSNKQDVGKRLALWALANTYGQKDLVYSGPLYKSHKTVGDKITIAFNHVGDGLIARDGKSLSHFQVAGADKAFVAATAVVVGDTVVVSSPLVKAPVAVRYAWHQLAEPNLSNKNGLPASPFRTDNWK
;
A
#
# COMPACT_ATOMS: atom_id res chain seq x y z
N LYS A 1 -25.65 4.72 25.76
CA LYS A 1 -24.65 3.66 26.10
C LYS A 1 -24.52 2.75 24.87
N GLY A 2 -23.32 2.57 24.34
CA GLY A 2 -23.10 1.73 23.15
C GLY A 2 -23.34 0.25 23.47
N GLN A 3 -24.05 -0.46 22.60
CA GLN A 3 -24.19 -1.91 22.72
C GLN A 3 -22.85 -2.58 22.42
N VAL A 4 -22.38 -3.43 23.33
CA VAL A 4 -21.20 -4.28 23.12
C VAL A 4 -21.66 -5.52 22.38
N ASN A 5 -21.06 -5.80 21.21
CA ASN A 5 -21.28 -7.02 20.45
C ASN A 5 -19.93 -7.58 19.96
N HIS A 6 -19.95 -8.76 19.34
CA HIS A 6 -18.74 -9.47 18.90
C HIS A 6 -17.88 -8.71 17.87
N GLN A 7 -18.39 -7.64 17.23
CA GLN A 7 -17.63 -6.78 16.31
C GLN A 7 -17.18 -5.45 16.94
N SER A 8 -17.64 -5.15 18.15
CA SER A 8 -17.24 -3.92 18.85
C SER A 8 -15.75 -3.98 19.22
N ALA A 9 -15.06 -2.85 19.14
CA ALA A 9 -13.63 -2.77 19.45
C ALA A 9 -13.31 -3.29 20.87
N LEU A 10 -14.17 -3.00 21.84
CA LEU A 10 -14.04 -3.49 23.21
C LEU A 10 -14.13 -5.03 23.29
N ALA A 11 -15.08 -5.64 22.59
CA ALA A 11 -15.23 -7.10 22.61
C ALA A 11 -14.07 -7.79 21.89
N LEU A 12 -13.68 -7.31 20.70
CA LEU A 12 -12.56 -7.85 19.94
C LEU A 12 -11.24 -7.74 20.73
N TYR A 13 -10.97 -6.58 21.32
CA TYR A 13 -9.76 -6.39 22.12
C TYR A 13 -9.72 -7.33 23.32
N ASN A 14 -10.80 -7.41 24.12
CA ASN A 14 -10.82 -8.26 25.30
C ASN A 14 -10.80 -9.75 24.95
N GLY A 15 -11.48 -10.15 23.88
CA GLY A 15 -11.53 -11.55 23.45
C GLY A 15 -10.25 -12.04 22.76
N MET A 16 -9.54 -11.17 22.04
CA MET A 16 -8.43 -11.59 21.17
C MET A 16 -7.05 -11.12 21.63
N ILE A 17 -6.96 -10.02 22.40
CA ILE A 17 -5.67 -9.36 22.71
C ILE A 17 -5.40 -9.29 24.21
N HIS A 18 -6.39 -8.91 25.02
CA HIS A 18 -6.19 -8.58 26.44
C HIS A 18 -5.53 -9.71 27.25
N ASN A 19 -5.90 -10.96 27.00
CA ASN A 19 -5.36 -12.11 27.72
C ASN A 19 -3.88 -12.37 27.41
N PHE A 20 -3.35 -11.77 26.35
CA PHE A 20 -1.97 -11.92 25.95
C PHE A 20 -1.04 -10.84 26.49
N ARG A 21 -1.55 -9.79 27.15
CA ARG A 21 -0.77 -8.62 27.61
C ARG A 21 0.44 -8.94 28.51
N HIS A 22 0.50 -10.15 29.06
CA HIS A 22 1.58 -10.63 29.94
C HIS A 22 2.66 -11.46 29.21
N PHE A 23 2.51 -11.68 27.91
CA PHE A 23 3.53 -12.34 27.09
C PHE A 23 4.40 -11.31 26.36
N ASN A 24 5.63 -11.70 26.06
CA ASN A 24 6.52 -10.94 25.22
C ASN A 24 6.25 -11.26 23.75
N PHE A 25 5.96 -10.23 22.95
CA PHE A 25 5.77 -10.36 21.51
C PHE A 25 6.92 -9.70 20.74
N GLN A 26 7.42 -10.41 19.73
CA GLN A 26 8.42 -9.88 18.80
C GLN A 26 7.78 -8.93 17.75
N GLY A 27 6.46 -8.89 17.66
CA GLY A 27 5.73 -8.02 16.74
C GLY A 27 4.31 -8.48 16.49
N ALA A 28 3.60 -7.72 15.65
CA ALA A 28 2.25 -8.01 15.20
C ALA A 28 2.14 -8.02 13.67
N ILE A 29 1.23 -8.85 13.15
CA ILE A 29 0.80 -8.83 11.75
C ILE A 29 -0.68 -8.47 11.71
N TRP A 30 -1.04 -7.51 10.85
CA TRP A 30 -2.39 -7.00 10.74
C TRP A 30 -2.87 -6.96 9.29
N TYR A 31 -3.89 -7.74 8.97
CA TYR A 31 -4.59 -7.69 7.69
C TYR A 31 -6.06 -7.36 7.94
N GLN A 32 -6.37 -6.08 7.79
CA GLN A 32 -7.75 -5.57 7.82
C GLN A 32 -7.77 -4.22 7.11
N GLY A 33 -8.93 -3.84 6.60
CA GLY A 33 -9.25 -2.50 6.11
C GLY A 33 -10.51 -2.46 5.26
N GLU A 34 -11.02 -3.62 4.84
CA GLU A 34 -12.14 -3.80 3.93
C GLU A 34 -13.41 -3.08 4.41
N SER A 35 -13.75 -3.23 5.69
CA SER A 35 -14.88 -2.52 6.31
C SER A 35 -14.63 -1.03 6.54
N ASN A 36 -13.39 -0.57 6.37
CA ASN A 36 -12.94 0.80 6.57
C ASN A 36 -12.54 1.52 5.27
N ARG A 37 -12.72 0.90 4.10
CA ARG A 37 -12.33 1.46 2.80
C ARG A 37 -12.81 2.89 2.54
N GLY A 38 -13.96 3.28 3.10
CA GLY A 38 -14.51 4.63 2.98
C GLY A 38 -13.90 5.68 3.94
N ASP A 39 -12.95 5.29 4.80
CA ASP A 39 -12.33 6.20 5.76
C ASP A 39 -11.29 7.14 5.10
N GLY A 40 -10.76 6.77 3.94
CA GLY A 40 -9.61 7.44 3.33
C GLY A 40 -8.48 7.64 4.35
N MET A 41 -7.92 8.85 4.43
CA MET A 41 -6.84 9.17 5.37
C MET A 41 -7.20 9.09 6.86
N MET A 42 -8.47 9.03 7.23
CA MET A 42 -8.84 8.74 8.63
C MET A 42 -8.37 7.34 9.05
N TYR A 43 -8.17 6.41 8.10
CA TYR A 43 -7.62 5.09 8.39
C TYR A 43 -6.18 5.15 8.91
N TYR A 44 -5.37 6.11 8.45
CA TYR A 44 -4.01 6.33 8.97
C TYR A 44 -4.04 6.66 10.46
N GLU A 45 -4.96 7.53 10.88
CA GLU A 45 -5.14 7.91 12.29
C GLU A 45 -5.57 6.73 13.15
N LYS A 46 -6.52 5.92 12.64
CA LYS A 46 -6.94 4.67 13.29
C LYS A 46 -5.78 3.67 13.38
N LYS A 47 -4.97 3.54 12.34
CA LYS A 47 -3.79 2.66 12.34
C LYS A 47 -2.75 3.14 13.35
N ARG A 48 -2.46 4.44 13.39
CA ARG A 48 -1.53 5.03 14.36
C ARG A 48 -1.97 4.78 15.79
N ALA A 49 -3.26 4.98 16.09
CA ALA A 49 -3.82 4.68 17.40
C ALA A 49 -3.73 3.18 17.74
N LEU A 50 -4.00 2.28 16.79
CA LEU A 50 -3.88 0.83 16.98
C LEU A 50 -2.43 0.42 17.30
N VAL A 51 -1.47 0.87 16.48
CA VAL A 51 -0.06 0.51 16.64
C VAL A 51 0.46 0.99 17.99
N ASN A 52 0.24 2.27 18.33
CA ASN A 52 0.71 2.83 19.59
C ASN A 52 -0.01 2.22 20.79
N GLY A 53 -1.32 2.01 20.70
CA GLY A 53 -2.08 1.35 21.77
C GLY A 53 -1.60 -0.07 22.06
N TRP A 54 -1.23 -0.84 21.02
CA TRP A 54 -0.66 -2.18 21.23
C TRP A 54 0.75 -2.11 21.82
N ARG A 55 1.57 -1.15 21.41
CA ARG A 55 2.89 -0.91 22.02
C ARG A 55 2.78 -0.60 23.51
N ASP A 56 1.79 0.18 23.91
CA ASP A 56 1.50 0.48 25.31
C ASP A 56 1.04 -0.79 26.05
N VAL A 57 0.09 -1.54 25.49
CA VAL A 57 -0.42 -2.79 26.07
C VAL A 57 0.68 -3.82 26.33
N PHE A 58 1.65 -3.93 25.42
CA PHE A 58 2.77 -4.87 25.53
C PHE A 58 4.04 -4.24 26.11
N SER A 59 3.98 -2.98 26.59
CA SER A 59 5.12 -2.24 27.15
C SER A 59 6.38 -2.29 26.26
N ASN A 60 6.18 -2.20 24.94
CA ASN A 60 7.24 -2.27 23.94
C ASN A 60 7.06 -1.13 22.91
N PRO A 61 7.66 0.06 23.15
CA PRO A 61 7.49 1.23 22.30
C PRO A 61 8.05 1.03 20.87
N ASP A 62 8.93 0.05 20.70
CA ASP A 62 9.57 -0.28 19.42
C ASP A 62 9.00 -1.56 18.78
N MET A 63 7.90 -2.11 19.32
CA MET A 63 7.31 -3.34 18.80
C MET A 63 7.05 -3.24 17.29
N PRO A 64 7.62 -4.15 16.47
CA PRO A 64 7.34 -4.22 15.05
C PRO A 64 5.86 -4.42 14.76
N PHE A 65 5.33 -3.70 13.78
CA PHE A 65 3.94 -3.85 13.36
C PHE A 65 3.86 -3.90 11.84
N LEU A 66 3.62 -5.10 11.32
CA LEU A 66 3.54 -5.35 9.89
C LEU A 66 2.08 -5.45 9.46
N PHE A 67 1.76 -4.91 8.30
CA PHE A 67 0.38 -4.93 7.81
C PHE A 67 0.29 -5.17 6.31
N VAL A 68 -0.92 -5.49 5.86
CA VAL A 68 -1.18 -5.81 4.46
C VAL A 68 -1.98 -4.69 3.81
N GLN A 69 -1.48 -4.16 2.69
CA GLN A 69 -2.26 -3.29 1.83
C GLN A 69 -3.37 -4.11 1.17
N LEU A 70 -4.60 -3.59 1.15
CA LEU A 70 -5.76 -4.37 0.69
C LEU A 70 -5.58 -4.86 -0.75
N ALA A 71 -6.12 -6.04 -1.04
CA ALA A 71 -6.17 -6.54 -2.40
C ALA A 71 -7.28 -5.83 -3.21
N PRO A 72 -7.09 -5.66 -4.54
CA PRO A 72 -8.14 -5.22 -5.45
C PRO A 72 -9.38 -6.10 -5.34
N TYR A 73 -10.55 -5.48 -5.23
CA TYR A 73 -11.84 -6.16 -5.15
C TYR A 73 -12.99 -5.24 -5.58
N THR A 74 -14.06 -5.84 -6.11
CA THR A 74 -15.28 -5.12 -6.48
C THR A 74 -16.16 -4.89 -5.25
N TYR A 75 -15.91 -3.80 -4.52
CA TYR A 75 -16.67 -3.47 -3.29
C TYR A 75 -18.07 -2.87 -3.55
N GLY A 76 -18.37 -2.53 -4.80
CA GLY A 76 -19.48 -1.63 -5.13
C GLY A 76 -19.23 -0.20 -4.60
N GLY A 77 -20.11 0.74 -4.97
CA GLY A 77 -19.95 2.14 -4.57
C GLY A 77 -18.80 2.85 -5.29
N SER A 78 -18.09 3.74 -4.59
CA SER A 78 -17.03 4.54 -5.20
C SER A 78 -15.82 3.68 -5.61
N VAL A 79 -15.44 3.79 -6.88
CA VAL A 79 -14.25 3.12 -7.42
C VAL A 79 -12.93 3.64 -6.85
N THR A 80 -12.93 4.81 -6.21
CA THR A 80 -11.74 5.44 -5.60
C THR A 80 -11.59 5.14 -4.11
N ALA A 81 -12.62 4.60 -3.45
CA ALA A 81 -12.56 4.32 -2.01
C ALA A 81 -11.39 3.37 -1.66
N LEU A 82 -11.15 2.35 -2.49
CA LEU A 82 -10.04 1.42 -2.27
C LEU A 82 -8.66 2.10 -2.46
N PRO A 83 -8.39 2.86 -3.54
CA PRO A 83 -7.20 3.70 -3.63
C PRO A 83 -6.99 4.70 -2.48
N GLU A 84 -8.06 5.31 -1.97
CA GLU A 84 -7.97 6.26 -0.86
C GLU A 84 -7.49 5.58 0.44
N ILE A 85 -7.97 4.37 0.75
CA ILE A 85 -7.42 3.61 1.88
C ILE A 85 -6.03 3.04 1.58
N TRP A 86 -5.68 2.72 0.33
CA TRP A 86 -4.30 2.33 -0.02
C TRP A 86 -3.29 3.44 0.26
N GLU A 87 -3.66 4.69 -0.01
CA GLU A 87 -2.88 5.86 0.36
C GLU A 87 -2.68 5.92 1.89
N ALA A 88 -3.76 5.72 2.65
CA ALA A 88 -3.68 5.71 4.12
C ALA A 88 -2.85 4.54 4.68
N GLN A 89 -2.94 3.36 4.07
CA GLN A 89 -2.12 2.20 4.41
C GLN A 89 -0.65 2.47 4.09
N THR A 90 -0.35 3.09 2.95
CA THR A 90 1.02 3.46 2.59
C THR A 90 1.58 4.52 3.54
N ALA A 91 0.78 5.53 3.89
CA ALA A 91 1.17 6.57 4.85
C ALA A 91 1.49 5.99 6.25
N ALA A 92 0.87 4.86 6.63
CA ALA A 92 1.16 4.20 7.90
C ALA A 92 2.60 3.67 8.00
N LEU A 93 3.34 3.55 6.89
CA LEU A 93 4.79 3.27 6.90
C LEU A 93 5.63 4.38 7.57
N GLN A 94 5.07 5.58 7.75
CA GLN A 94 5.72 6.67 8.50
C GLN A 94 5.75 6.39 10.01
N ILE A 95 4.92 5.46 10.50
CA ILE A 95 4.99 5.03 11.90
C ILE A 95 6.25 4.17 12.05
N LYS A 96 7.09 4.51 13.04
CA LYS A 96 8.34 3.79 13.33
C LYS A 96 8.11 2.28 13.41
N ASN A 97 9.06 1.47 12.94
CA ASN A 97 9.04 0.00 13.00
C ASN A 97 7.78 -0.64 12.40
N THR A 98 7.33 -0.12 11.26
CA THR A 98 6.25 -0.72 10.48
C THR A 98 6.74 -1.24 9.13
N GLY A 99 5.95 -2.13 8.54
CA GLY A 99 6.21 -2.67 7.20
C GLY A 99 4.90 -3.07 6.53
N MET A 100 4.89 -3.05 5.19
CA MET A 100 3.67 -3.22 4.40
C MET A 100 3.88 -4.25 3.29
N ALA A 101 3.04 -5.29 3.28
CA ALA A 101 2.91 -6.17 2.12
C ALA A 101 1.90 -5.57 1.13
N VAL A 102 2.39 -5.18 -0.06
CA VAL A 102 1.55 -4.81 -1.21
C VAL A 102 0.94 -6.09 -1.80
N THR A 103 -0.32 -6.06 -2.26
CA THR A 103 -1.04 -7.26 -2.75
C THR A 103 -1.79 -7.07 -4.07
N VAL A 104 -1.55 -5.96 -4.78
CA VAL A 104 -2.28 -5.60 -6.01
C VAL A 104 -2.15 -6.59 -7.17
N ASP A 105 -1.17 -7.48 -7.10
CA ASP A 105 -0.85 -8.49 -8.10
C ASP A 105 -1.33 -9.91 -7.75
N ILE A 106 -1.74 -10.14 -6.50
CA ILE A 106 -2.16 -11.45 -5.95
C ILE A 106 -3.57 -11.40 -5.35
N GLY A 107 -4.36 -10.41 -5.77
CA GLY A 107 -5.77 -10.25 -5.41
C GLY A 107 -6.72 -11.16 -6.18
N ASN A 108 -8.01 -10.95 -5.98
CA ASN A 108 -9.07 -11.55 -6.80
C ASN A 108 -10.24 -10.58 -6.83
N ILE A 109 -10.47 -9.93 -7.96
CA ILE A 109 -11.52 -8.92 -8.09
C ILE A 109 -12.94 -9.45 -7.88
N LYS A 110 -13.12 -10.78 -7.91
CA LYS A 110 -14.39 -11.51 -7.70
C LYS A 110 -14.49 -12.16 -6.33
N ASN A 111 -13.42 -12.19 -5.53
CA ASN A 111 -13.42 -12.78 -4.20
C ASN A 111 -12.61 -11.93 -3.21
N ILE A 112 -13.31 -11.33 -2.25
CA ILE A 112 -12.74 -10.50 -1.19
C ILE A 112 -11.75 -11.26 -0.28
N HIS A 113 -11.74 -12.60 -0.36
CA HIS A 113 -10.79 -13.47 0.32
C HIS A 113 -9.84 -14.17 -0.67
N PRO A 114 -8.83 -13.47 -1.23
CA PRO A 114 -7.84 -14.09 -2.12
C PRO A 114 -7.15 -15.27 -1.45
N SER A 115 -6.99 -16.38 -2.18
CA SER A 115 -6.45 -17.64 -1.65
C SER A 115 -4.94 -17.63 -1.47
N ASN A 116 -4.19 -16.80 -2.21
CA ASN A 116 -2.73 -16.73 -2.09
C ASN A 116 -2.30 -15.98 -0.82
N LYS A 117 -2.40 -16.65 0.33
CA LYS A 117 -1.89 -16.14 1.61
C LYS A 117 -0.40 -16.42 1.82
N GLN A 118 0.16 -17.37 1.07
CA GLN A 118 1.59 -17.70 1.17
C GLN A 118 2.46 -16.51 0.75
N ASP A 119 2.16 -15.87 -0.37
CA ASP A 119 2.98 -14.74 -0.83
C ASP A 119 2.76 -13.48 0.03
N VAL A 120 1.56 -13.29 0.59
CA VAL A 120 1.33 -12.26 1.62
C VAL A 120 2.26 -12.49 2.82
N GLY A 121 2.30 -13.72 3.35
CA GLY A 121 3.18 -14.10 4.45
C GLY A 121 4.67 -13.91 4.13
N LYS A 122 5.13 -14.35 2.95
CA LYS A 122 6.51 -14.15 2.49
C LYS A 122 6.88 -12.67 2.44
N ARG A 123 6.01 -11.82 1.89
CA ARG A 123 6.26 -10.36 1.81
C ARG A 123 6.38 -9.72 3.19
N LEU A 124 5.54 -10.12 4.15
CA LEU A 124 5.67 -9.67 5.53
C LEU A 124 6.94 -10.20 6.20
N ALA A 125 7.31 -11.46 5.94
CA ALA A 125 8.54 -12.05 6.46
C ALA A 125 9.78 -11.30 5.97
N LEU A 126 9.82 -10.83 4.72
CA LEU A 126 10.93 -10.01 4.20
C LEU A 126 11.12 -8.73 5.03
N TRP A 127 10.03 -8.02 5.34
CA TRP A 127 10.08 -6.84 6.21
C TRP A 127 10.61 -7.19 7.61
N ALA A 128 10.15 -8.30 8.20
CA ALA A 128 10.62 -8.75 9.51
C ALA A 128 12.13 -9.09 9.48
N LEU A 129 12.57 -9.84 8.47
CA LEU A 129 13.97 -10.25 8.31
C LEU A 129 14.90 -9.04 8.20
N ALA A 130 14.54 -8.06 7.36
CA ALA A 130 15.33 -6.85 7.19
C ALA A 130 15.33 -5.96 8.44
N ASN A 131 14.16 -5.62 8.97
CA ASN A 131 14.04 -4.54 9.97
C ASN A 131 14.08 -5.03 11.42
N THR A 132 13.64 -6.26 11.69
CA THR A 132 13.57 -6.82 13.05
C THR A 132 14.76 -7.73 13.32
N TYR A 133 15.14 -8.57 12.34
CA TYR A 133 16.24 -9.54 12.51
C TYR A 133 17.57 -9.06 11.92
N GLY A 134 17.62 -7.86 11.35
CA GLY A 134 18.86 -7.22 10.90
C GLY A 134 19.54 -7.90 9.72
N GLN A 135 18.80 -8.68 8.93
CA GLN A 135 19.34 -9.29 7.72
C GLN A 135 19.68 -8.20 6.71
N LYS A 136 20.97 -8.08 6.40
CA LYS A 136 21.50 -7.13 5.42
C LYS A 136 21.32 -7.66 4.00
N ASP A 137 21.42 -6.74 3.03
CA ASP A 137 21.40 -7.04 1.58
C ASP A 137 20.16 -7.82 1.11
N LEU A 138 19.01 -7.57 1.75
CA LEU A 138 17.71 -8.17 1.43
C LEU A 138 16.80 -7.13 0.78
N VAL A 139 16.23 -7.44 -0.39
CA VAL A 139 15.15 -6.63 -0.97
C VAL A 139 13.84 -7.00 -0.29
N TYR A 140 13.31 -6.11 0.55
CA TYR A 140 12.16 -6.40 1.41
C TYR A 140 10.86 -5.68 1.05
N SER A 141 10.87 -4.81 0.06
CA SER A 141 9.68 -4.13 -0.43
C SER A 141 9.73 -3.92 -1.94
N GLY A 142 8.57 -3.76 -2.54
CA GLY A 142 8.42 -3.30 -3.92
C GLY A 142 8.48 -1.78 -4.00
N PRO A 143 8.47 -1.21 -5.23
CA PRO A 143 8.61 0.22 -5.42
C PRO A 143 7.55 1.04 -4.65
N LEU A 144 8.00 1.99 -3.85
CA LEU A 144 7.14 2.95 -3.15
C LEU A 144 7.39 4.34 -3.74
N TYR A 145 6.33 5.07 -4.09
CA TYR A 145 6.45 6.43 -4.61
C TYR A 145 7.30 7.30 -3.68
N LYS A 146 8.28 8.00 -4.26
CA LYS A 146 9.19 8.91 -3.55
C LYS A 146 8.97 10.36 -3.96
N SER A 147 9.02 10.62 -5.26
CA SER A 147 8.94 11.98 -5.81
C SER A 147 8.63 11.95 -7.30
N HIS A 148 8.30 13.10 -7.86
CA HIS A 148 8.17 13.26 -9.31
C HIS A 148 8.73 14.60 -9.79
N LYS A 149 9.02 14.68 -11.09
CA LYS A 149 9.41 15.92 -11.76
C LYS A 149 8.77 15.98 -13.15
N THR A 150 8.16 17.12 -13.47
CA THR A 150 7.68 17.40 -14.82
C THR A 150 8.82 17.93 -15.68
N VAL A 151 8.99 17.37 -16.88
CA VAL A 151 9.95 17.79 -17.90
C VAL A 151 9.22 17.82 -19.24
N GLY A 152 8.94 19.01 -19.74
CA GLY A 152 8.12 19.19 -20.95
C GLY A 152 6.72 18.61 -20.77
N ASP A 153 6.35 17.68 -21.64
CA ASP A 153 5.06 16.99 -21.66
C ASP A 153 5.06 15.64 -20.91
N LYS A 154 6.08 15.40 -20.07
CA LYS A 154 6.25 14.13 -19.33
C LYS A 154 6.44 14.37 -17.85
N ILE A 155 6.04 13.38 -17.05
CA ILE A 155 6.35 13.31 -15.62
C ILE A 155 7.25 12.11 -15.36
N THR A 156 8.41 12.35 -14.77
CA THR A 156 9.32 11.30 -14.30
C THR A 156 9.05 11.00 -12.83
N ILE A 157 8.75 9.75 -12.50
CA ILE A 157 8.48 9.26 -11.15
C ILE A 157 9.69 8.51 -10.61
N ALA A 158 10.13 8.86 -9.41
CA ALA A 158 11.16 8.16 -8.67
C ALA A 158 10.54 7.35 -7.52
N PHE A 159 11.20 6.25 -7.17
CA PHE A 159 10.72 5.31 -6.16
C PHE A 159 11.81 5.02 -5.12
N ASN A 160 11.37 4.73 -3.89
CA ASN A 160 12.16 3.94 -2.95
C ASN A 160 11.97 2.44 -3.29
N HIS A 161 12.84 1.58 -2.77
CA HIS A 161 12.75 0.11 -2.90
C HIS A 161 12.71 -0.40 -4.35
N VAL A 162 13.55 0.18 -5.21
CA VAL A 162 13.71 -0.26 -6.60
C VAL A 162 14.37 -1.63 -6.72
N GLY A 163 15.03 -2.13 -5.67
CA GLY A 163 15.73 -3.43 -5.66
C GLY A 163 16.77 -3.49 -6.78
N ASP A 164 16.75 -4.58 -7.55
CA ASP A 164 17.64 -4.78 -8.71
C ASP A 164 17.16 -4.05 -9.99
N GLY A 165 16.20 -3.14 -9.84
CA GLY A 165 15.63 -2.28 -10.88
C GLY A 165 14.14 -2.51 -11.10
N LEU A 166 13.52 -1.60 -11.86
CA LEU A 166 12.09 -1.64 -12.17
C LEU A 166 11.79 -2.51 -13.39
N ILE A 167 10.63 -3.18 -13.39
CA ILE A 167 10.18 -4.02 -14.50
C ILE A 167 8.64 -4.13 -14.56
N ALA A 168 8.11 -4.37 -15.76
CA ALA A 168 6.77 -4.90 -15.95
C ALA A 168 6.79 -6.42 -15.77
N ARG A 169 6.20 -6.92 -14.68
CA ARG A 169 6.31 -8.34 -14.27
C ARG A 169 5.76 -9.36 -15.28
N ASP A 170 4.93 -8.92 -16.21
CA ASP A 170 4.27 -9.75 -17.22
C ASP A 170 4.88 -9.59 -18.63
N GLY A 171 5.98 -8.84 -18.75
CA GLY A 171 6.66 -8.58 -20.04
C GLY A 171 5.89 -7.66 -20.98
N LYS A 172 4.76 -7.07 -20.54
CA LYS A 172 3.97 -6.12 -21.34
C LYS A 172 4.35 -4.68 -21.02
N SER A 173 3.79 -3.72 -21.76
CA SER A 173 3.88 -2.30 -21.39
C SER A 173 3.30 -2.06 -19.99
N LEU A 174 3.88 -1.09 -19.26
CA LEU A 174 3.35 -0.69 -17.96
C LEU A 174 1.88 -0.24 -18.08
N SER A 175 1.06 -0.70 -17.14
CA SER A 175 -0.39 -0.46 -17.14
C SER A 175 -0.83 0.39 -15.95
N HIS A 176 -2.09 0.86 -16.00
CA HIS A 176 -2.77 1.59 -14.92
C HIS A 176 -2.14 2.93 -14.53
N PHE A 177 -1.47 3.59 -15.47
CA PHE A 177 -1.03 4.98 -15.32
C PHE A 177 -2.04 5.94 -15.93
N GLN A 178 -2.31 7.01 -15.20
CA GLN A 178 -3.13 8.13 -15.65
C GLN A 178 -2.38 9.44 -15.40
N VAL A 179 -2.58 10.42 -16.27
CA VAL A 179 -2.05 11.79 -16.10
C VAL A 179 -3.16 12.81 -16.28
N ALA A 180 -3.01 13.95 -15.61
CA ALA A 180 -3.90 15.10 -15.74
C ALA A 180 -3.12 16.41 -15.88
N GLY A 181 -3.72 17.37 -16.59
CA GLY A 181 -3.27 18.75 -16.60
C GLY A 181 -3.87 19.55 -15.43
N ALA A 182 -3.77 20.88 -15.49
CA ALA A 182 -4.35 21.77 -14.49
C ALA A 182 -5.89 21.69 -14.39
N ASP A 183 -6.54 21.17 -15.44
CA ASP A 183 -7.99 20.90 -15.51
C ASP A 183 -8.44 19.71 -14.63
N LYS A 184 -7.48 18.94 -14.09
CA LYS A 184 -7.70 17.76 -13.25
C LYS A 184 -8.39 16.59 -13.98
N ALA A 185 -8.47 16.65 -15.30
CA ALA A 185 -9.06 15.59 -16.11
C ALA A 185 -8.03 14.48 -16.33
N PHE A 186 -8.14 13.40 -15.56
CA PHE A 186 -7.26 12.24 -15.70
C PHE A 186 -7.59 11.45 -16.97
N VAL A 187 -6.57 11.22 -17.80
CA VAL A 187 -6.63 10.35 -18.98
C VAL A 187 -5.61 9.21 -18.83
N ALA A 188 -5.83 8.12 -19.55
CA ALA A 188 -4.83 7.05 -19.64
C ALA A 188 -3.50 7.57 -20.20
N ALA A 189 -2.40 7.02 -19.68
CA ALA A 189 -1.05 7.44 -20.03
C ALA A 189 -0.16 6.25 -20.37
N THR A 190 0.78 6.47 -21.28
CA THR A 190 1.89 5.54 -21.52
C THR A 190 2.94 5.75 -20.43
N ALA A 191 3.46 4.66 -19.89
CA ALA A 191 4.53 4.67 -18.90
C ALA A 191 5.67 3.74 -19.35
N VAL A 192 6.90 4.20 -19.17
CA VAL A 192 8.12 3.46 -19.58
C VAL A 192 9.14 3.52 -18.45
N VAL A 193 9.79 2.38 -18.17
CA VAL A 193 10.93 2.32 -17.24
C VAL A 193 12.16 2.95 -17.91
N VAL A 194 12.78 3.92 -17.24
CA VAL A 194 14.04 4.55 -17.66
C VAL A 194 14.97 4.55 -16.46
N GLY A 195 15.92 3.59 -16.42
CA GLY A 195 16.73 3.31 -15.24
C GLY A 195 15.85 2.94 -14.05
N ASP A 196 16.02 3.63 -12.93
CA ASP A 196 15.25 3.44 -11.69
C ASP A 196 14.01 4.36 -11.59
N THR A 197 13.59 4.93 -12.72
CA THR A 197 12.44 5.83 -12.80
C THR A 197 11.40 5.32 -13.78
N VAL A 198 10.17 5.83 -13.64
CA VAL A 198 9.10 5.64 -14.63
C VAL A 198 8.76 6.99 -15.25
N VAL A 199 8.85 7.09 -16.57
CA VAL A 199 8.45 8.27 -17.32
C VAL A 199 7.03 8.05 -17.85
N VAL A 200 6.12 8.97 -17.52
CA VAL A 200 4.69 8.90 -17.83
C VAL A 200 4.29 10.09 -18.70
N SER A 201 3.52 9.83 -19.76
CA SER A 201 3.04 10.87 -20.67
C SER A 201 1.76 10.45 -21.41
N SER A 202 0.99 11.42 -21.89
CA SER A 202 -0.15 11.19 -22.77
C SER A 202 -0.19 12.25 -23.86
N PRO A 203 -0.43 11.90 -25.15
CA PRO A 203 -0.52 12.89 -26.22
C PRO A 203 -1.67 13.88 -26.02
N LEU A 204 -2.67 13.51 -25.20
CA LEU A 204 -3.84 14.31 -24.85
C LEU A 204 -3.55 15.38 -23.77
N VAL A 205 -2.44 15.28 -23.04
CA VAL A 205 -2.09 16.21 -21.95
C VAL A 205 -0.70 16.79 -22.20
N LYS A 206 -0.66 18.00 -22.79
CA LYS A 206 0.61 18.67 -23.17
C LYS A 206 1.39 19.25 -21.99
N ALA A 207 0.70 19.57 -20.90
CA ALA A 207 1.29 20.13 -19.68
C ALA A 207 0.80 19.32 -18.46
N PRO A 208 1.31 18.09 -18.26
CA PRO A 208 0.86 17.26 -17.15
C PRO A 208 1.38 17.79 -15.81
N VAL A 209 0.51 17.79 -14.81
CA VAL A 209 0.82 18.25 -13.44
C VAL A 209 0.58 17.17 -12.39
N ALA A 210 -0.12 16.08 -12.74
CA ALA A 210 -0.41 14.99 -11.82
C ALA A 210 -0.34 13.62 -12.49
N VAL A 211 0.05 12.61 -11.71
CA VAL A 211 0.03 11.19 -12.06
C VAL A 211 -0.76 10.42 -11.02
N ARG A 212 -1.53 9.44 -11.50
CA ARG A 212 -2.16 8.39 -10.69
C ARG A 212 -1.73 7.03 -11.20
N TYR A 213 -1.32 6.15 -10.29
CA TYR A 213 -0.96 4.76 -10.59
C TYR A 213 -1.87 3.82 -9.81
N ALA A 214 -2.49 2.89 -10.53
CA ALA A 214 -3.42 1.90 -9.96
C ALA A 214 -4.55 2.54 -9.13
N TRP A 215 -5.05 3.71 -9.54
CA TRP A 215 -6.05 4.48 -8.78
C TRP A 215 -7.49 4.05 -9.09
N HIS A 216 -7.75 2.74 -8.96
CA HIS A 216 -9.08 2.15 -9.17
C HIS A 216 -9.22 0.85 -8.36
N GLN A 217 -10.41 0.56 -7.82
CA GLN A 217 -10.64 -0.64 -7.00
C GLN A 217 -10.37 -1.99 -7.71
N LEU A 218 -10.43 -1.98 -9.04
CA LEU A 218 -10.18 -3.14 -9.91
C LEU A 218 -8.77 -3.15 -10.52
N ALA A 219 -7.85 -2.31 -10.03
CA ALA A 219 -6.53 -2.21 -10.62
C ALA A 219 -5.72 -3.50 -10.38
N GLU A 220 -5.30 -4.15 -11.46
CA GLU A 220 -4.38 -5.31 -11.46
C GLU A 220 -3.08 -4.93 -12.20
N PRO A 221 -2.26 -4.03 -11.64
CA PRO A 221 -1.15 -3.45 -12.37
C PRO A 221 0.08 -4.40 -12.43
N ASN A 222 1.04 -4.04 -13.29
CA ASN A 222 2.22 -4.86 -13.59
C ASN A 222 3.58 -4.24 -13.20
N LEU A 223 3.63 -2.99 -12.74
CA LEU A 223 4.89 -2.41 -12.24
C LEU A 223 5.37 -3.14 -10.98
N SER A 224 6.63 -3.55 -10.99
CA SER A 224 7.30 -4.24 -9.90
C SER A 224 8.80 -3.91 -9.92
N ASN A 225 9.52 -4.31 -8.88
CA ASN A 225 10.97 -4.47 -9.02
C ASN A 225 11.31 -5.86 -9.59
N LYS A 226 12.54 -6.03 -10.08
CA LYS A 226 13.04 -7.31 -10.62
C LYS A 226 13.08 -8.45 -9.60
N ASN A 227 12.98 -8.14 -8.31
CA ASN A 227 12.87 -9.12 -7.23
C ASN A 227 11.45 -9.69 -7.05
N GLY A 228 10.50 -9.29 -7.90
CA GLY A 228 9.14 -9.83 -7.92
C GLY A 228 8.20 -9.19 -6.90
N LEU A 229 8.55 -8.02 -6.35
CA LEU A 229 7.70 -7.27 -5.42
C LEU A 229 6.97 -6.14 -6.16
N PRO A 230 5.62 -6.08 -6.08
CA PRO A 230 4.82 -5.10 -6.83
C PRO A 230 4.98 -3.69 -6.27
N ALA A 231 4.81 -2.69 -7.14
CA ALA A 231 4.74 -1.30 -6.73
C ALA A 231 3.43 -1.02 -5.99
N SER A 232 3.48 -0.19 -4.95
CA SER A 232 2.28 0.29 -4.27
C SER A 232 1.53 1.31 -5.16
N PRO A 233 0.19 1.28 -5.20
CA PRO A 233 -0.63 2.37 -5.76
C PRO A 233 -0.26 3.73 -5.15
N PHE A 234 -0.36 4.80 -5.94
CA PHE A 234 -0.08 6.16 -5.48
C PHE A 234 -0.76 7.20 -6.38
N ARG A 235 -0.82 8.43 -5.87
CA ARG A 235 -1.12 9.65 -6.63
C ARG A 235 -0.11 10.74 -6.31
N THR A 236 0.05 11.71 -7.20
CA THR A 236 0.89 12.89 -6.95
C THR A 236 0.08 14.17 -6.71
N ASP A 237 -1.23 14.13 -6.93
CA ASP A 237 -2.16 15.21 -6.60
C ASP A 237 -2.67 15.11 -5.16
N ASN A 238 -3.18 16.24 -4.66
CA ASN A 238 -3.91 16.33 -3.40
C ASN A 238 -5.39 16.69 -3.61
N TRP A 239 -5.94 16.40 -4.79
CA TRP A 239 -7.28 16.80 -5.18
C TRP A 239 -8.34 15.88 -4.56
N LYS A 240 -9.55 16.42 -4.37
CA LYS A 240 -10.72 15.68 -3.92
C LYS A 240 -11.50 15.15 -5.11
#